data_AF-A0AAD9QJR6-F1
#
_entry.id   AF-A0AAD9QJR6-F1
#
_cell.length_a   1.000
_cell.length_b   1.000
_cell.length_c   1.000
_cell.angle_alpha   90.00
_cell.angle_beta   90.00
_cell.angle_gamma   90.00
#
_symmetry.space_group_name_H-M   'P 1'
#
loop_
_entity.id
_entity.type
_entity.pdbx_description
1 polymer ?
#
loop_
_entity_poly.entity_id
_entity_poly.type
_entity_poly.pdbx_seq_one_letter_code
_entity_poly.pdbx_strand_id
1 'polypeptide(L)'
;MGLPRYEKPLSLDEPRRRYRSNPGNSKAKRKDSSLTESNGKGDQRTVANVRERQRTQALNEAFNKLRKIIPTLPSDKLSKIQTLRLAARYIDFLCQVLGNNEKHPNSAASSCFIAHERLSYAFSVWRMEGAWFQQQ
;
A
#
# COMPACT_ATOMS: atom_id res chain seq x y z
N MET A 1 -65.22 -7.39 -10.40
CA MET A 1 -63.99 -7.36 -11.22
C MET A 1 -64.16 -6.27 -12.27
N GLY A 2 -63.35 -5.24 -12.46
CA GLY A 2 -62.16 -4.71 -11.80
C GLY A 2 -62.05 -3.22 -12.18
N LEU A 3 -61.44 -2.41 -11.30
CA LEU A 3 -61.33 -0.95 -11.46
C LEU A 3 -60.59 -0.57 -12.76
N PRO A 4 -61.00 0.50 -13.48
CA PRO A 4 -60.23 1.03 -14.60
C PRO A 4 -58.82 1.43 -14.16
N ARG A 5 -57.79 0.97 -14.89
CA ARG A 5 -56.40 1.31 -14.62
C ARG A 5 -56.19 2.81 -14.81
N TYR A 6 -55.58 3.40 -13.80
CA TYR A 6 -55.15 4.79 -13.73
C TYR A 6 -53.95 5.03 -14.65
N GLU A 7 -54.11 5.87 -15.68
CA GLU A 7 -52.97 6.47 -16.40
C GLU A 7 -52.34 7.54 -15.49
N LYS A 8 -51.12 7.28 -15.01
CA LYS A 8 -50.37 8.19 -14.14
C LYS A 8 -49.71 9.27 -15.00
N PRO A 9 -49.91 10.58 -14.74
CA PRO A 9 -49.15 11.64 -15.40
C PRO A 9 -47.65 11.49 -15.11
N LEU A 10 -46.83 11.56 -16.16
CA LEU A 10 -45.37 11.65 -16.06
C LEU A 10 -44.96 13.00 -15.44
N SER A 11 -45.06 13.12 -14.12
CA SER A 11 -44.29 14.08 -13.34
C SER A 11 -43.36 13.29 -12.43
N LEU A 12 -42.25 12.83 -13.02
CA LEU A 12 -41.18 12.15 -12.32
C LEU A 12 -40.30 13.20 -11.61
N ASP A 13 -40.73 13.69 -10.46
CA ASP A 13 -39.81 14.29 -9.50
C ASP A 13 -39.14 13.17 -8.70
N GLU A 14 -38.09 12.60 -9.27
CA GLU A 14 -36.89 12.00 -8.64
C GLU A 14 -35.95 11.56 -9.79
N PRO A 15 -34.67 11.99 -9.83
CA PRO A 15 -33.72 11.48 -8.86
C PRO A 15 -32.67 12.48 -8.34
N ARG A 16 -32.33 12.34 -7.06
CA ARG A 16 -30.95 12.57 -6.60
C ARG A 16 -29.99 11.59 -7.29
N ARG A 17 -29.18 12.06 -8.23
CA ARG A 17 -27.75 11.66 -8.32
C ARG A 17 -26.91 12.81 -8.84
N ARG A 18 -25.98 13.23 -7.99
CA ARG A 18 -24.90 14.18 -8.27
C ARG A 18 -24.11 13.70 -9.49
N TYR A 19 -24.34 14.29 -10.66
CA TYR A 19 -23.32 14.30 -11.69
C TYR A 19 -22.24 15.25 -11.21
N ARG A 20 -21.10 14.69 -10.82
CA ARG A 20 -19.91 15.45 -10.46
C ARG A 20 -19.38 16.10 -11.74
N SER A 21 -19.82 17.31 -12.04
CA SER A 21 -19.21 18.14 -13.05
C SER A 21 -17.83 18.56 -12.56
N ASN A 22 -16.80 18.02 -13.20
CA ASN A 22 -15.45 18.54 -13.13
C ASN A 22 -15.16 19.25 -14.44
N PRO A 23 -15.24 20.59 -14.49
CA PRO A 23 -14.42 21.39 -15.37
C PRO A 23 -13.36 22.04 -14.46
N GLY A 24 -12.09 21.75 -14.66
CA GLY A 24 -11.38 22.47 -15.70
C GLY A 24 -10.38 23.38 -14.98
N ASN A 25 -9.12 23.14 -15.25
CA ASN A 25 -7.97 23.89 -14.79
C ASN A 25 -8.06 25.33 -15.30
N SER A 26 -8.78 26.20 -14.59
CA SER A 26 -8.83 27.64 -14.87
C SER A 26 -7.99 28.35 -13.82
N LYS A 27 -6.77 28.72 -14.21
CA LYS A 27 -5.93 29.71 -13.52
C LYS A 27 -6.72 31.01 -13.38
N ALA A 28 -7.44 31.19 -12.28
CA ALA A 28 -8.08 32.44 -11.91
C ALA A 28 -7.42 32.96 -10.64
N LYS A 29 -6.41 33.80 -10.86
CA LYS A 29 -5.78 34.68 -9.88
C LYS A 29 -6.85 35.60 -9.30
N ARG A 30 -7.36 35.28 -8.11
CA ARG A 30 -8.12 36.22 -7.27
C ARG A 30 -7.36 36.42 -5.97
N LYS A 31 -6.48 37.41 -5.99
CA LYS A 31 -5.94 38.06 -4.81
C LYS A 31 -6.91 39.20 -4.50
N ASP A 32 -7.78 38.98 -3.53
CA ASP A 32 -8.48 40.06 -2.84
C ASP A 32 -8.43 39.77 -1.34
N SER A 33 -7.87 40.73 -0.63
CA SER A 33 -7.52 40.70 0.78
C SER A 33 -8.73 41.13 1.60
N SER A 34 -9.37 40.19 2.31
CA SER A 34 -10.20 40.55 3.46
C SER A 34 -9.43 40.26 4.75
N LEU A 35 -9.05 41.35 5.39
CA LEU A 35 -8.58 41.42 6.77
C LEU A 35 -9.72 40.91 7.66
N THR A 36 -9.61 39.68 8.15
CA THR A 36 -10.36 39.24 9.33
C THR A 36 -9.39 38.49 10.22
N GLU A 37 -9.34 38.87 11.50
CA GLU A 37 -8.57 38.28 12.60
C GLU A 37 -9.04 36.84 12.92
N SER A 38 -8.96 35.97 11.92
CA SER A 38 -9.24 34.55 11.96
C SER A 38 -8.18 33.73 11.19
N ASN A 39 -7.17 34.42 10.63
CA ASN A 39 -6.16 33.87 9.72
C ASN A 39 -5.18 32.86 10.37
N GLY A 40 -5.02 32.91 11.69
CA GLY A 40 -4.13 31.97 12.40
C GLY A 40 -4.59 30.52 12.31
N LYS A 41 -5.90 30.24 12.33
CA LYS A 41 -6.44 28.87 12.36
C LYS A 41 -6.36 28.19 10.98
N GLY A 42 -6.52 28.95 9.89
CA GLY A 42 -6.38 28.45 8.52
C GLY A 42 -4.95 28.04 8.21
N ASP A 43 -4.00 28.91 8.54
CA ASP A 43 -2.56 28.63 8.35
C ASP A 43 -2.06 27.51 9.26
N GLN A 44 -2.55 27.42 10.51
CA GLN A 44 -2.24 26.28 11.37
C GLN A 44 -2.75 24.96 10.79
N ARG A 45 -3.94 24.94 10.18
CA ARG A 45 -4.50 23.74 9.55
C ARG A 45 -3.72 23.34 8.30
N THR A 46 -3.29 24.29 7.47
CA THR A 46 -2.48 23.98 6.29
C THR A 46 -1.10 23.45 6.70
N VAL A 47 -0.45 24.06 7.69
CA VAL A 47 0.83 23.59 8.24
C VAL A 47 0.69 22.18 8.83
N ALA A 48 -0.38 21.91 9.59
CA ALA A 48 -0.66 20.59 10.13
C ALA A 48 -0.85 19.53 9.01
N ASN A 49 -1.60 19.86 7.96
CA ASN A 49 -1.80 18.96 6.81
C ASN A 49 -0.49 18.67 6.07
N VAL A 50 0.37 19.67 5.90
CA VAL A 50 1.70 19.51 5.28
C VAL A 50 2.56 18.57 6.13
N ARG A 51 2.59 18.78 7.44
CA ARG A 51 3.32 17.92 8.38
C ARG A 51 2.84 16.47 8.33
N GLU A 52 1.54 16.24 8.31
CA GLU A 52 0.99 14.88 8.24
C GLU A 52 1.28 14.20 6.89
N ARG A 53 1.24 14.97 5.79
CA ARG A 53 1.69 14.49 4.48
C ARG A 53 3.16 14.06 4.52
N GLN A 54 4.04 14.89 5.08
CA GLN A 54 5.47 14.56 5.22
C GLN A 54 5.69 13.32 6.08
N ARG A 55 4.98 13.19 7.21
CA ARG A 55 5.02 11.99 8.06
C ARG A 55 4.63 10.74 7.28
N THR A 56 3.57 10.82 6.49
CA THR A 56 3.09 9.71 5.66
C THR A 56 4.06 9.40 4.50
N GLN A 57 4.69 10.41 3.90
CA GLN A 57 5.73 10.25 2.88
C GLN A 57 6.93 9.49 3.44
N ALA A 58 7.45 9.89 4.60
CA ALA A 58 8.56 9.20 5.26
C ALA A 58 8.24 7.72 5.56
N LEU A 59 7.01 7.42 6.00
CA LEU A 59 6.55 6.04 6.20
C LEU A 59 6.53 5.26 4.88
N ASN A 60 6.03 5.86 3.79
CA ASN A 60 5.98 5.19 2.50
C ASN A 60 7.39 4.96 1.91
N GLU A 61 8.32 5.87 2.15
CA GLU A 61 9.74 5.69 1.80
C GLU A 61 10.36 4.51 2.55
N ALA A 62 10.10 4.38 3.85
CA ALA A 62 10.54 3.23 4.63
C ALA A 62 9.96 1.91 4.08
N PHE A 63 8.67 1.90 3.72
CA PHE A 63 8.05 0.75 3.04
C PHE A 63 8.71 0.42 1.70
N ASN A 64 9.11 1.42 0.92
CA ASN A 64 9.81 1.20 -0.34
C ASN A 64 11.22 0.65 -0.13
N LYS A 65 11.94 1.12 0.91
CA LYS A 65 13.23 0.55 1.31
C LYS A 65 13.08 -0.92 1.70
N LEU A 66 12.05 -1.24 2.48
CA LEU A 66 11.73 -2.62 2.85
C LEU A 66 11.46 -3.50 1.61
N ARG A 67 10.67 -3.02 0.64
CA ARG A 67 10.41 -3.79 -0.60
C ARG A 67 11.69 -4.10 -1.39
N LYS A 68 12.70 -3.23 -1.37
CA LYS A 68 13.95 -3.44 -2.10
C LYS A 68 14.81 -4.58 -1.54
N ILE A 69 14.68 -4.88 -0.25
CA ILE A 69 15.49 -5.92 0.41
C ILE A 69 14.78 -7.27 0.48
N ILE A 70 13.46 -7.31 0.23
CA ILE A 70 12.71 -8.56 0.19
C ILE A 70 12.90 -9.20 -1.19
N PRO A 71 13.33 -10.47 -1.28
CA PRO A 71 13.42 -11.14 -2.56
C PRO A 71 12.04 -11.36 -3.18
N THR A 72 11.84 -10.80 -4.37
CA THR A 72 10.58 -10.84 -5.12
C THR A 72 10.81 -11.18 -6.59
N LEU A 73 9.78 -11.70 -7.26
CA LEU A 73 9.80 -11.88 -8.71
C LEU A 73 9.56 -10.54 -9.40
N PRO A 74 10.02 -10.35 -10.66
CA PRO A 74 9.84 -9.10 -11.40
C PRO A 74 8.37 -8.65 -11.56
N SER A 75 7.42 -9.58 -11.47
CA SER A 75 5.97 -9.31 -11.59
C SER A 75 5.28 -9.03 -10.24
N ASP A 76 5.97 -9.22 -9.11
CA ASP A 76 5.36 -9.14 -7.79
C ASP A 76 4.95 -7.70 -7.44
N LYS A 77 3.63 -7.43 -7.46
CA LYS A 77 3.05 -6.19 -6.96
C LYS A 77 2.56 -6.37 -5.53
N LEU A 78 3.36 -5.93 -4.55
CA LEU A 78 3.08 -6.13 -3.13
C LEU A 78 2.38 -4.95 -2.46
N SER A 79 1.17 -5.18 -1.94
CA SER A 79 0.49 -4.28 -0.99
C SER A 79 1.27 -4.13 0.33
N LYS A 80 0.88 -3.16 1.18
CA LYS A 80 1.54 -2.95 2.49
C LYS A 80 1.50 -4.21 3.37
N ILE A 81 0.35 -4.86 3.46
CA ILE A 81 0.20 -6.09 4.25
C ILE A 81 1.00 -7.25 3.66
N GLN A 82 1.00 -7.42 2.33
CA GLN A 82 1.82 -8.45 1.68
C GLN A 82 3.31 -8.22 1.90
N THR A 83 3.76 -6.96 1.85
CA THR A 83 5.16 -6.59 2.12
C THR A 83 5.56 -7.01 3.54
N LEU A 84 4.72 -6.72 4.55
CA LEU A 84 5.00 -7.09 5.94
C LEU A 84 5.01 -8.62 6.13
N ARG A 85 4.01 -9.32 5.59
CA ARG A 85 3.93 -10.78 5.66
C ARG A 85 5.14 -11.44 5.00
N LEU A 86 5.55 -10.96 3.83
CA LEU A 86 6.70 -11.52 3.11
C LEU A 86 8.02 -11.19 3.81
N ALA A 87 8.16 -10.01 4.41
CA ALA A 87 9.31 -9.64 5.22
C ALA A 87 9.51 -10.59 6.41
N ALA A 88 8.45 -10.86 7.18
CA ALA A 88 8.50 -11.78 8.31
C ALA A 88 8.98 -13.17 7.87
N ARG A 89 8.40 -13.70 6.79
CA ARG A 89 8.83 -14.99 6.23
C ARG A 89 10.28 -15.00 5.77
N TYR A 90 10.74 -13.90 5.19
CA TYR A 90 12.14 -13.80 4.77
C TYR A 90 13.08 -13.84 5.97
N ILE A 91 12.72 -13.20 7.09
CA ILE A 91 13.46 -13.32 8.35
C ILE A 91 13.47 -14.77 8.83
N ASP A 92 12.32 -15.45 8.88
CA ASP A 92 12.24 -16.85 9.32
C ASP A 92 13.11 -17.78 8.46
N PHE A 93 13.11 -17.57 7.13
CA PHE A 93 13.97 -18.28 6.21
C PHE A 93 15.46 -18.07 6.53
N LEU A 94 15.87 -16.81 6.71
CA LEU A 94 17.26 -16.49 7.06
C LEU A 94 17.66 -17.12 8.39
N CYS A 95 16.77 -17.12 9.39
CA CYS A 95 17.00 -17.79 10.67
C CYS A 95 17.22 -19.31 10.52
N GLN A 96 16.46 -19.99 9.66
CA GLN A 96 16.65 -21.42 9.37
C GLN A 96 17.99 -21.69 8.66
N VAL A 97 18.32 -20.87 7.66
CA VAL A 97 19.59 -20.97 6.93
C VAL A 97 20.76 -20.79 7.89
N LEU A 98 20.68 -19.85 8.83
CA LEU A 98 21.72 -19.62 9.83
C LEU A 98 21.76 -20.73 10.90
N GLY A 99 20.62 -21.15 11.45
CA GLY A 99 20.55 -22.17 12.51
C GLY A 99 20.96 -23.58 12.05
N ASN A 100 20.82 -23.89 10.77
CA ASN A 100 21.33 -25.16 10.21
C ASN A 100 22.87 -25.21 10.15
N ASN A 101 23.57 -24.07 10.21
CA ASN A 101 25.03 -24.03 10.26
C ASN A 101 25.60 -24.39 11.64
N GLU A 102 24.86 -24.16 12.73
CA GLU A 102 25.36 -24.43 14.10
C GLU A 102 25.32 -25.92 14.47
N LYS A 103 24.45 -26.71 13.83
CA LYS A 103 24.24 -28.13 14.18
C LYS A 103 25.26 -29.10 13.54
N HIS A 104 26.07 -28.64 12.59
CA HIS A 104 27.08 -29.46 11.91
C HIS A 104 28.43 -28.72 11.76
N PRO A 105 29.21 -28.59 12.85
CA PRO A 105 30.50 -27.88 12.82
C PRO A 105 31.57 -28.53 11.91
N ASN A 106 31.37 -29.77 11.44
CA ASN A 106 32.30 -30.50 10.57
C ASN A 106 31.99 -30.44 9.06
N SER A 107 31.00 -29.63 8.62
CA SER A 107 30.77 -29.36 7.19
C SER A 107 31.35 -28.00 6.78
N ALA A 108 32.61 -27.78 7.13
CA ALA A 108 33.36 -26.55 6.80
C ALA A 108 33.55 -26.31 5.28
N ALA A 109 33.06 -27.20 4.42
CA ALA A 109 33.08 -27.04 2.97
C ALA A 109 31.82 -26.35 2.39
N SER A 110 30.75 -26.19 3.17
CA SER A 110 29.50 -25.56 2.69
C SER A 110 29.38 -24.07 3.04
N SER A 111 30.31 -23.53 3.83
CA SER A 111 30.19 -22.26 4.54
C SER A 111 30.84 -21.07 3.83
N CYS A 112 30.83 -21.02 2.50
CA CYS A 112 31.33 -19.85 1.77
C CYS A 112 30.21 -19.18 0.99
N PHE A 113 29.67 -18.13 1.59
CA PHE A 113 29.04 -17.02 0.87
C PHE A 113 27.95 -17.48 -0.12
N ILE A 114 26.76 -17.85 0.39
CA ILE A 114 25.59 -17.91 -0.49
C ILE A 114 25.39 -16.47 -0.99
N ALA A 115 25.84 -16.18 -2.22
CA ALA A 115 25.64 -14.89 -2.85
C ALA A 115 24.17 -14.48 -2.76
N HIS A 116 23.89 -13.18 -2.70
CA HIS A 116 22.52 -12.65 -2.60
C HIS A 116 21.57 -13.25 -3.64
N GLU A 117 22.07 -13.53 -4.85
CA GLU A 117 21.31 -14.19 -5.93
C GLU A 117 20.94 -15.64 -5.59
N ARG A 118 21.84 -16.40 -4.96
CA ARG A 118 21.58 -17.77 -4.50
C ARG A 118 20.58 -17.79 -3.33
N LEU A 119 20.61 -16.81 -2.42
CA LEU A 119 19.62 -16.67 -1.33
C LEU A 119 18.24 -16.30 -1.88
N SER A 120 18.19 -15.38 -2.85
CA SER A 120 16.93 -14.95 -3.48
C SER A 120 16.25 -16.11 -4.23
N TYR A 121 17.04 -16.91 -4.95
CA TYR A 121 16.55 -18.13 -5.59
C TYR A 121 16.09 -19.17 -4.57
N ALA A 122 16.91 -19.46 -3.55
CA ALA A 122 16.56 -20.43 -2.51
C ALA A 122 15.28 -20.04 -1.75
N PHE A 123 15.11 -18.75 -1.43
CA PHE A 123 13.88 -18.24 -0.83
C PHE A 123 12.68 -18.38 -1.77
N SER A 124 12.88 -18.18 -3.08
CA SER A 124 11.82 -18.35 -4.08
C SER A 124 11.35 -19.80 -4.20
N VAL A 125 12.26 -20.77 -4.07
CA VAL A 125 11.92 -22.19 -4.02
C VAL A 125 11.21 -22.52 -2.70
N TRP A 126 11.80 -22.09 -1.57
CA TRP A 126 11.26 -22.32 -0.23
C TRP A 126 9.84 -21.77 -0.04
N ARG A 127 9.52 -20.62 -0.64
CA ARG A 127 8.16 -20.04 -0.57
C ARG A 127 7.16 -20.71 -1.52
N MET A 128 7.62 -21.43 -2.54
CA MET A 128 6.76 -22.07 -3.56
C MET A 128 6.45 -23.54 -3.22
N GLU A 129 7.25 -24.19 -2.38
CA GLU A 129 6.97 -25.52 -1.85
C GLU A 129 5.78 -25.51 -0.86
N GLY A 130 4.57 -25.50 -1.45
CA GLY A 130 3.43 -26.29 -0.99
C GLY A 130 2.59 -25.86 0.23
N ALA A 131 3.04 -24.98 1.14
CA ALA A 131 2.31 -24.75 2.40
C ALA A 131 1.54 -23.42 2.52
N TRP A 132 1.56 -22.55 1.50
CA TRP A 132 1.38 -21.10 1.74
C TRP A 132 0.11 -20.44 1.22
N PHE A 133 -0.73 -21.14 0.45
CA PHE A 133 -2.00 -20.58 -0.05
C PHE A 133 -3.19 -20.76 0.91
N GLN A 134 -3.00 -21.41 2.06
CA GLN A 134 -4.11 -21.90 2.87
C GLN A 134 -4.57 -20.98 4.02
N GLN A 135 -4.12 -19.73 4.08
CA GLN A 135 -4.65 -18.76 5.05
C GLN A 135 -5.10 -17.48 4.32
N GLN A 136 -6.25 -17.57 3.65
CA GLN A 136 -7.07 -16.41 3.28
C GLN A 136 -8.06 -16.15 4.41
#